data_AF-A0A7D4Y355-F1
#
_entry.id   AF-A0A7D4Y355-F1
#
_cell.length_a   1.000
_cell.length_b   1.000
_cell.length_c   1.000
_cell.angle_alpha   90.00
_cell.angle_beta   90.00
_cell.angle_gamma   90.00
#
_symmetry.space_group_name_H-M   'P 1'
#
loop_
_entity.id
_entity.type
_entity.pdbx_description
1 polymer ?
#
loop_
_entity_poly.entity_id
_entity_poly.type
_entity_poly.pdbx_seq_one_letter_code
_entity_poly.pdbx_strand_id
1 'polypeptide(L)'
;MDVPARLWNPDGTPFTGGSAYTLPAATTAALGGVKKGAAVAAVSAADAAAAAGDTPTKAEFDAVVAELNETKKQLNAALASLKAAGVIG
;
A
#
# COMPACT_ATOMS: atom_id res chain seq x y z
N MET A 1 -56.17 -3.39 -2.45
CA MET A 1 -55.04 -2.52 -2.06
C MET A 1 -54.05 -3.42 -1.34
N ASP A 2 -53.00 -3.88 -2.03
CA ASP A 2 -51.92 -4.60 -1.35
C ASP A 2 -51.12 -3.60 -0.52
N VAL A 3 -51.23 -3.70 0.80
CA VAL A 3 -50.33 -3.01 1.72
C VAL A 3 -49.04 -3.82 1.81
N PRO A 4 -47.87 -3.26 1.48
CA PRO A 4 -46.62 -3.98 1.63
C PRO A 4 -46.43 -4.39 3.09
N ALA A 5 -46.05 -5.66 3.33
CA ALA A 5 -45.76 -6.16 4.67
C ALA A 5 -44.70 -5.28 5.34
N ARG A 6 -45.02 -4.69 6.50
CA ARG A 6 -44.06 -3.90 7.29
C ARG A 6 -43.28 -4.86 8.17
N LEU A 7 -41.96 -4.91 7.98
CA LEU A 7 -41.08 -5.71 8.83
C LEU A 7 -40.99 -5.07 10.22
N TRP A 8 -41.12 -5.88 11.27
CA TRP A 8 -41.19 -5.43 12.66
C TRP A 8 -40.15 -6.18 13.49
N ASN A 9 -39.52 -5.48 14.44
CA ASN A 9 -38.62 -6.10 15.39
C ASN A 9 -39.42 -6.95 16.41
N PRO A 10 -38.81 -7.96 17.06
CA PRO A 10 -39.46 -8.75 18.12
C PRO A 10 -39.98 -7.92 19.31
N ASP A 11 -39.47 -6.70 19.49
CA ASP A 11 -39.86 -5.78 20.56
C ASP A 11 -41.07 -4.89 20.22
N GLY A 12 -41.69 -5.07 19.04
CA GLY A 12 -42.84 -4.27 18.66
C GLY A 12 -42.49 -2.89 18.08
N THR A 13 -41.25 -2.64 17.68
CA THR A 13 -40.87 -1.42 16.92
C THR A 13 -40.76 -1.68 15.40
N PRO A 14 -41.04 -0.69 14.53
CA PRO A 14 -40.81 -0.82 13.09
C PRO A 14 -39.34 -1.13 12.81
N PHE A 15 -39.06 -2.08 11.91
CA PHE A 15 -37.69 -2.33 11.49
C PHE A 15 -37.16 -1.11 10.72
N THR A 16 -36.18 -0.42 11.30
CA THR A 16 -35.38 0.61 10.65
C THR A 16 -34.10 -0.07 10.17
N GLY A 17 -33.92 -0.22 8.86
CA GLY A 17 -32.66 -0.72 8.30
C GLY A 17 -31.47 0.13 8.75
N GLY A 18 -30.26 -0.43 8.65
CA GLY A 18 -29.04 0.32 8.94
C GLY A 18 -28.92 1.58 8.07
N SER A 19 -28.23 2.60 8.57
CA SER A 19 -27.93 3.81 7.78
C SER A 19 -27.00 3.46 6.59
N ALA A 20 -27.10 4.23 5.51
CA ALA A 20 -26.16 4.11 4.40
C ALA A 20 -24.72 4.26 4.88
N TYR A 21 -23.85 3.33 4.49
CA TYR A 21 -22.44 3.33 4.88
C TYR A 21 -21.57 4.04 3.84
N THR A 22 -20.73 4.97 4.30
CA THR A 22 -19.64 5.55 3.53
C THR A 22 -18.33 5.08 4.13
N LEU A 23 -17.47 4.43 3.34
CA LEU A 23 -16.15 3.98 3.78
C LEU A 23 -15.26 5.21 4.05
N PRO A 24 -14.83 5.46 5.31
CA PRO A 24 -13.91 6.56 5.60
C PRO A 24 -12.50 6.23 5.08
N ALA A 25 -11.69 7.27 4.87
CA ALA A 25 -10.26 7.08 4.67
C ALA A 25 -9.61 6.55 5.96
N ALA A 26 -8.59 5.70 5.82
CA ALA A 26 -7.80 5.21 6.95
C ALA A 26 -7.10 6.38 7.67
N THR A 27 -6.99 6.28 9.00
CA THR A 27 -6.22 7.21 9.84
C THR A 27 -5.36 6.42 10.81
N THR A 28 -4.46 7.10 11.54
CA THR A 28 -3.66 6.46 12.60
C THR A 28 -4.48 6.01 13.81
N ALA A 29 -5.73 6.47 13.95
CA ALA A 29 -6.60 6.20 15.10
C ALA A 29 -7.85 5.37 14.77
N ALA A 30 -8.16 5.18 13.48
CA ALA A 30 -9.38 4.49 13.05
C ALA A 30 -9.17 3.73 11.74
N LEU A 31 -9.81 2.56 11.65
CA LEU A 31 -9.87 1.76 10.43
C LEU A 31 -10.60 2.51 9.32
N GLY A 32 -10.12 2.36 8.09
CA GLY A 32 -10.72 2.94 6.89
C GLY A 32 -10.08 2.37 5.64
N GLY A 33 -10.54 2.84 4.48
CA GLY A 33 -10.03 2.44 3.18
C GLY A 33 -8.76 3.19 2.77
N VAL A 34 -7.96 2.54 1.94
CA VAL A 34 -6.85 3.13 1.17
C VAL A 34 -7.08 2.87 -0.31
N LYS A 35 -6.44 3.68 -1.17
CA LYS A 35 -6.45 3.38 -2.61
C LYS A 35 -5.38 2.35 -2.93
N LYS A 36 -5.48 1.72 -4.11
CA LYS A 36 -4.38 0.93 -4.66
C LYS A 36 -3.25 1.86 -5.08
N GLY A 37 -2.02 1.56 -4.65
CA GLY A 37 -0.81 2.28 -5.09
C GLY A 37 -0.50 2.04 -6.58
N ALA A 38 0.24 2.97 -7.17
CA ALA A 38 0.82 2.80 -8.51
C ALA A 38 1.83 1.63 -8.51
N ALA A 39 1.98 0.99 -9.67
CA ALA A 39 2.98 -0.05 -9.85
C ALA A 39 4.39 0.52 -9.68
N VAL A 40 5.25 -0.22 -8.98
CA VAL A 40 6.67 0.11 -8.78
C VAL A 40 7.46 -0.99 -9.45
N ALA A 41 8.47 -0.62 -10.24
CA ALA A 41 9.33 -1.60 -10.90
C ALA A 41 10.23 -2.28 -9.87
N ALA A 42 10.55 -3.55 -10.11
CA ALA A 42 11.54 -4.27 -9.32
C ALA A 42 12.94 -3.68 -9.56
N VAL A 43 13.83 -3.84 -8.58
CA VAL A 43 15.26 -3.63 -8.80
C VAL A 43 15.73 -4.73 -9.75
N SER A 44 16.29 -4.32 -10.90
CA SER A 44 16.78 -5.25 -11.93
C SER A 44 18.30 -5.27 -12.04
N ALA A 45 19.00 -4.44 -11.26
CA ALA A 45 20.45 -4.53 -11.15
C ALA A 45 20.82 -5.89 -10.54
N ALA A 46 21.93 -6.47 -11.00
CA ALA A 46 22.46 -7.66 -10.37
C ALA A 46 22.93 -7.32 -8.94
N ASP A 47 22.84 -8.30 -8.05
CA ASP A 47 23.37 -8.19 -6.70
C ASP A 47 24.89 -7.92 -6.76
N ALA A 48 25.38 -7.02 -5.92
CA ALA A 48 26.80 -6.85 -5.71
C ALA A 48 27.39 -8.10 -5.05
N ALA A 49 28.49 -8.59 -5.62
CA ALA A 49 29.24 -9.69 -5.04
C ALA A 49 30.26 -9.19 -4.01
N ALA A 50 30.58 -10.03 -3.03
CA ALA A 50 31.73 -9.78 -2.18
C ALA A 50 33.02 -9.70 -3.01
N ALA A 51 33.96 -8.86 -2.57
CA ALA A 51 35.24 -8.74 -3.24
C ALA A 51 35.96 -10.10 -3.26
N ALA A 52 36.52 -10.47 -4.41
CA ALA A 52 37.19 -11.76 -4.57
C ALA A 52 38.54 -11.86 -3.81
N GLY A 53 39.05 -10.75 -3.28
CA GLY A 53 40.28 -10.68 -2.50
C GLY A 53 40.37 -9.39 -1.69
N ASP A 54 41.53 -9.16 -1.07
CA ASP A 54 41.73 -8.06 -0.11
C ASP A 54 41.69 -6.65 -0.73
N THR A 55 41.82 -6.54 -2.06
CA THR A 55 41.72 -5.27 -2.79
C THR A 55 40.49 -5.29 -3.71
N PRO A 56 39.43 -4.52 -3.39
CA PRO A 56 38.30 -4.35 -4.29
C PRO A 56 38.71 -3.72 -5.61
N THR A 57 38.21 -4.29 -6.70
CA THR A 57 38.39 -3.79 -8.06
C THR A 57 37.38 -2.69 -8.37
N LYS A 58 37.68 -1.88 -9.39
CA LYS A 58 36.73 -0.88 -9.90
C LYS A 58 35.40 -1.51 -10.32
N ALA A 59 35.44 -2.70 -10.95
CA ALA A 59 34.24 -3.37 -11.43
C ALA A 59 33.32 -3.81 -10.28
N GLU A 60 33.89 -4.33 -9.19
CA GLU A 60 33.12 -4.68 -7.98
C GLU A 60 32.49 -3.42 -7.36
N PHE A 61 33.24 -2.31 -7.27
CA PHE A 61 32.69 -1.06 -6.75
C PHE A 61 31.61 -0.44 -7.65
N ASP A 62 31.80 -0.44 -8.96
CA ASP A 62 30.80 0.05 -9.92
C ASP A 62 29.49 -0.75 -9.83
N ALA A 63 29.57 -2.07 -9.59
CA ALA A 63 28.40 -2.92 -9.38
C ALA A 63 27.60 -2.50 -8.14
N VAL A 64 28.28 -2.27 -7.01
CA VAL A 64 27.65 -1.74 -5.78
C VAL A 64 26.96 -0.40 -6.05
N VAL A 65 27.65 0.51 -6.76
CA VAL A 65 27.09 1.83 -7.09
C VAL A 65 25.85 1.70 -7.96
N ALA A 66 25.85 0.79 -8.94
CA ALA A 66 24.70 0.54 -9.81
C ALA A 66 23.50 0.00 -9.02
N GLU A 67 23.71 -1.04 -8.21
CA GLU A 67 22.67 -1.65 -7.37
C GLU A 67 22.08 -0.64 -6.38
N LEU A 68 22.93 0.13 -5.69
CA LEU A 68 22.50 1.12 -4.70
C LEU A 68 21.69 2.26 -5.33
N ASN A 69 22.11 2.75 -6.50
CA ASN A 69 21.39 3.81 -7.19
C ASN A 69 20.00 3.36 -7.66
N GLU A 70 19.88 2.14 -8.22
CA GLU A 70 18.58 1.61 -8.62
C GLU A 70 17.70 1.31 -7.40
N THR A 71 18.28 0.77 -6.32
CA THR A 71 17.55 0.52 -5.06
C THR A 71 17.01 1.83 -4.47
N LYS A 72 17.82 2.88 -4.39
CA LYS A 72 17.37 4.21 -3.93
C LYS A 72 16.23 4.75 -4.78
N LYS A 73 16.33 4.60 -6.10
CA LYS A 73 15.28 5.02 -7.04
C LYS A 73 13.98 4.26 -6.80
N GLN A 74 14.02 2.94 -6.71
CA GLN A 74 12.82 2.13 -6.50
C GLN A 74 12.23 2.30 -5.09
N LEU A 75 13.07 2.50 -4.07
CA LEU A 75 12.61 2.83 -2.73
C LEU A 75 11.83 4.15 -2.72
N ASN A 76 12.37 5.19 -3.33
CA ASN A 76 11.68 6.48 -3.43
C ASN A 76 10.36 6.37 -4.22
N ALA A 77 10.34 5.58 -5.29
CA ALA A 77 9.12 5.33 -6.06
C ALA A 77 8.06 4.57 -5.22
N ALA A 78 8.47 3.58 -4.42
CA ALA A 78 7.59 2.86 -3.51
C ALA A 78 7.02 3.78 -2.42
N LEU A 79 7.87 4.58 -1.77
CA LEU A 79 7.43 5.54 -0.76
C LEU A 79 6.45 6.55 -1.35
N ALA A 80 6.72 7.08 -2.55
CA ALA A 80 5.82 7.99 -3.24
C ALA A 80 4.47 7.33 -3.57
N SER A 81 4.49 6.10 -4.09
CA SER A 81 3.27 5.32 -4.40
C SER A 81 2.40 5.08 -3.16
N LEU A 82 3.02 4.67 -2.04
CA LEU A 82 2.32 4.41 -0.78
C LEU A 82 1.74 5.69 -0.16
N LYS A 83 2.48 6.80 -0.20
CA LYS A 83 1.98 8.12 0.26
C LYS A 83 0.80 8.61 -0.58
N ALA A 84 0.91 8.54 -1.90
CA ALA A 84 -0.17 8.94 -2.81
C ALA A 84 -1.43 8.07 -2.63
N ALA A 85 -1.26 6.80 -2.28
CA ALA A 85 -2.35 5.86 -2.00
C ALA A 85 -3.03 6.09 -0.63
N GLY A 86 -2.43 6.91 0.25
CA GLY A 86 -2.91 7.13 1.62
C GLY A 86 -2.60 5.97 2.57
N VAL A 87 -1.62 5.13 2.24
CA VAL A 87 -1.21 3.98 3.08
C VAL A 87 -0.30 4.42 4.22
N ILE A 88 0.57 5.40 3.95
CA ILE A 88 1.50 5.98 4.92
C ILE A 88 1.47 7.51 4.83
N GLY A 89 1.75 8.18 5.96
CA GLY A 89 1.95 9.63 6.05
C GLY A 89 3.39 10.05 5.76
#